data_AF-A0AAV4LJS3-F1
#
_entry.id   AF-A0AAV4LJS3-F1
#
_cell.length_a   1.000
_cell.length_b   1.000
_cell.length_c   1.000
_cell.angle_alpha   90.00
_cell.angle_beta   90.00
_cell.angle_gamma   90.00
#
_symmetry.space_group_name_H-M   'P 1'
#
loop_
_entity.id
_entity.type
_entity.pdbx_description
1 polymer ?
#
loop_
_entity_poly.entity_id
_entity_poly.type
_entity_poly.pdbx_seq_one_letter_code
_entity_poly.pdbx_strand_id
1 'polypeptide(L)'
;MYAQQVSHPASNFSVVSVEAWCEVSEGQALQIRHLVLNVPVLRTDSGALMITAPPTIVPPPALGQKPPSTAKNAPQDVYDVAKPFISDFMRIYLTSSNAADLANMVVPNTTIQPMGGFVQFRQVASLNIHDLGKGHYEAVVIVNVQDPATQTMLPEQFLVDFLKDDKGHLEVEKVWQH
;
A
#
# COMPACT_ATOMS: atom_id res chain seq x y z
N MET A 1 -1.19 8.70 10.00
CA MET A 1 -2.19 8.20 10.97
C MET A 1 -3.48 7.99 10.21
N TYR A 2 -3.72 6.76 9.76
CA TYR A 2 -4.97 6.39 9.11
C TYR A 2 -5.80 5.62 10.13
N ALA A 3 -6.97 6.16 10.49
CA ALA A 3 -7.94 5.45 11.31
C ALA A 3 -8.90 4.74 10.35
N GLN A 4 -8.92 3.41 10.35
CA GLN A 4 -9.84 2.66 9.50
C GLN A 4 -10.77 1.78 10.34
N GLN A 5 -12.05 1.91 9.99
CA GLN A 5 -13.21 1.10 10.38
C GLN A 5 -13.72 1.19 11.83
N VAL A 6 -14.85 1.89 11.97
CA VAL A 6 -15.67 1.94 13.18
C VAL A 6 -16.68 0.77 13.14
N SER A 7 -16.45 -0.27 13.94
CA SER A 7 -17.54 -1.19 14.28
C SER A 7 -18.41 -0.52 15.35
N HIS A 8 -19.74 -0.50 15.13
CA HIS A 8 -20.72 0.20 15.98
C HIS A 8 -21.48 -0.79 16.90
N PRO A 9 -20.95 -1.16 18.08
CA PRO A 9 -21.77 -1.71 19.15
C PRO A 9 -22.20 -0.56 20.08
N ALA A 10 -23.46 -0.13 20.00
CA ALA A 10 -24.10 1.01 20.70
C ALA A 10 -23.75 2.42 20.14
N SER A 11 -24.76 3.29 20.01
CA SER A 11 -24.74 4.52 19.18
C SER A 11 -23.64 5.54 19.45
N ASN A 12 -22.93 5.41 20.57
CA ASN A 12 -21.92 6.36 21.04
C ASN A 12 -20.56 5.69 21.25
N PHE A 13 -20.45 4.37 21.03
CA PHE A 13 -19.26 3.59 21.29
C PHE A 13 -18.70 3.05 19.97
N SER A 14 -17.39 3.19 19.84
CA SER A 14 -16.64 2.88 18.63
C SER A 14 -15.32 2.23 19.03
N VAL A 15 -14.87 1.25 18.24
CA VAL A 15 -13.46 0.84 18.28
C VAL A 15 -12.75 1.52 17.13
N VAL A 16 -11.63 2.18 17.42
CA VAL A 16 -10.77 2.83 16.43
C VAL A 16 -9.48 2.03 16.31
N SER A 17 -9.17 1.52 15.12
CA SER A 17 -7.89 0.89 14.85
C SER A 17 -6.85 1.96 14.48
N VAL A 18 -5.68 1.90 15.13
CA VAL A 18 -4.56 2.81 14.94
C VAL A 18 -3.33 2.00 14.56
N GLU A 19 -2.78 2.28 13.39
CA GLU A 19 -1.47 1.77 12.96
C GLU A 19 -0.38 2.76 13.38
N ALA A 20 0.63 2.26 14.09
CA ALA A 20 1.70 3.07 14.66
C ALA A 20 3.07 2.44 14.42
N TRP A 21 4.01 3.26 13.94
CA TRP A 21 5.44 2.95 13.94
C TRP A 21 6.04 3.58 15.20
N CYS A 22 6.61 2.74 16.06
CA CYS A 22 7.11 3.16 17.36
C CYS A 22 8.58 2.80 17.51
N GLU A 23 9.37 3.72 18.07
CA GLU A 23 10.71 3.41 18.56
C GLU A 23 10.60 2.83 19.97
N VAL A 24 11.08 1.62 20.15
CA VAL A 24 11.12 0.93 21.43
C VAL A 24 12.59 0.77 21.82
N SER A 25 12.96 1.30 22.99
CA SER A 25 14.28 1.07 23.56
C SER A 25 14.27 -0.24 24.34
N GLU A 26 15.06 -1.21 23.89
CA GLU A 26 15.35 -2.44 24.62
C GLU A 26 16.84 -2.45 24.98
N GLY A 27 17.17 -2.06 26.21
CA GLY A 27 18.56 -1.87 26.65
C GLY A 27 19.20 -0.66 25.97
N GLN A 28 20.34 -0.86 25.29
CA GLN A 28 21.03 0.20 24.55
C GLN A 28 20.65 0.26 23.05
N ALA A 29 19.79 -0.64 22.57
CA ALA A 29 19.36 -0.67 21.19
C ALA A 29 18.00 0.01 21.01
N LEU A 30 17.87 0.82 19.96
CA LEU A 30 16.59 1.31 19.46
C LEU A 30 16.06 0.33 18.41
N GLN A 31 14.84 -0.15 18.60
CA GLN A 31 14.13 -0.97 17.63
C GLN A 31 12.88 -0.25 17.15
N ILE A 32 12.70 -0.18 15.84
CA ILE A 32 11.44 0.27 15.25
C ILE A 32 10.47 -0.91 15.23
N ARG A 33 9.25 -0.72 15.75
CA ARG A 33 8.18 -1.72 15.74
C ARG A 33 6.92 -1.15 15.11
N HIS A 34 6.29 -1.95 14.25
CA HIS A 34 4.96 -1.66 13.74
C HIS A 34 3.91 -2.34 14.64
N LEU A 35 2.96 -1.56 15.14
CA LEU A 35 1.88 -2.01 16.02
C LEU A 35 0.53 -1.56 15.47
N VAL A 36 -0.48 -2.43 15.61
CA VAL A 36 -1.88 -2.08 15.38
C VAL A 36 -2.63 -2.16 16.69
N LEU A 37 -3.28 -1.05 17.06
CA LEU A 37 -3.98 -0.89 18.33
C LEU A 37 -5.47 -0.68 18.06
N ASN A 38 -6.30 -1.51 18.68
CA ASN A 38 -7.72 -1.20 18.80
C ASN A 38 -7.95 -0.37 20.06
N VAL A 39 -8.48 0.84 19.89
CA VAL A 39 -8.75 1.81 20.93
C VAL A 39 -10.27 1.93 21.12
N PRO A 40 -10.82 1.49 22.27
CA PRO A 40 -12.24 1.65 22.57
C PRO A 40 -12.57 3.10 22.97
N VAL A 41 -13.37 3.77 22.14
CA VAL A 41 -13.72 5.20 22.28
C VAL A 41 -15.22 5.35 22.49
N LEU A 42 -15.60 6.14 23.50
CA LEU A 42 -16.96 6.61 23.72
C LEU A 42 -17.05 8.11 23.40
N ARG A 43 -18.07 8.50 22.65
CA ARG A 43 -18.47 9.89 22.48
C ARG A 43 -19.44 10.28 23.60
N THR A 44 -19.09 11.29 24.38
CA THR A 44 -19.95 11.83 25.44
C THR A 44 -21.08 12.68 24.83
N ASP A 45 -22.10 12.98 25.63
CA ASP A 45 -23.22 13.85 25.22
C ASP A 45 -22.78 15.28 24.89
N SER A 46 -21.65 15.73 25.47
CA SER A 46 -20.99 17.00 25.13
C SER A 46 -20.19 16.94 23.81
N GLY A 47 -20.11 15.77 23.17
CA GLY A 47 -19.36 15.54 21.95
C GLY A 47 -17.87 15.26 22.16
N ALA A 48 -17.37 15.22 23.40
CA ALA A 48 -16.00 14.84 23.71
C ALA A 48 -15.78 13.34 23.47
N LEU A 49 -14.52 12.94 23.25
CA LEU A 49 -14.13 11.54 23.08
C LEU A 49 -13.38 11.07 24.32
N MET A 50 -13.70 9.87 24.79
CA MET A 50 -13.07 9.24 25.95
C MET A 50 -12.64 7.82 25.62
N ILE A 51 -11.42 7.46 25.99
CA ILE A 51 -10.95 6.07 25.95
C ILE A 51 -11.56 5.33 27.15
N THR A 52 -12.33 4.29 26.89
CA THR A 52 -13.16 3.63 27.92
C THR A 52 -12.56 2.35 28.47
N ALA A 53 -11.56 1.79 27.78
CA ALA A 53 -10.83 0.61 28.21
C ALA A 53 -9.40 0.66 27.67
N PRO A 54 -8.45 -0.11 28.25
CA PRO A 54 -7.10 -0.22 27.71
C PRO A 54 -7.11 -0.62 26.23
N PRO A 55 -6.28 0.01 25.38
CA PRO A 55 -6.09 -0.43 24.01
C PRO A 55 -5.58 -1.87 23.94
N THR A 56 -6.02 -2.62 22.94
CA THR A 56 -5.54 -3.98 22.68
C THR A 56 -4.68 -3.99 21.43
N ILE A 57 -3.50 -4.61 21.52
CA ILE A 57 -2.69 -4.92 20.34
C ILE A 57 -3.43 -6.00 19.54
N VAL A 58 -3.63 -5.74 18.26
CA VAL A 58 -4.23 -6.68 17.32
C VAL A 58 -3.23 -7.03 16.22
N PRO A 59 -3.39 -8.18 15.55
CA PRO A 59 -2.63 -8.45 14.34
C PRO A 59 -2.82 -7.30 13.35
N PRO A 60 -1.78 -6.95 12.57
CA PRO A 60 -1.96 -6.02 11.47
C PRO A 60 -3.06 -6.54 10.54
N PRO A 61 -3.84 -5.65 9.90
CA PRO A 61 -4.80 -6.08 8.90
C PRO A 61 -4.06 -6.94 7.87
N ALA A 62 -4.64 -8.09 7.53
CA ALA A 62 -4.07 -8.93 6.49
C ALA A 62 -3.91 -8.06 5.24
N LEU A 63 -2.67 -7.87 4.79
CA LEU A 63 -2.42 -7.40 3.44
C LEU A 63 -3.23 -8.35 2.55
N GLY A 64 -4.16 -7.80 1.77
CA GLY A 64 -5.02 -8.62 0.93
C GLY A 64 -4.13 -9.44 0.01
N GLN A 65 -3.97 -10.72 0.32
CA GLN A 65 -3.19 -11.62 -0.51
C GLN A 65 -4.07 -11.93 -1.71
N LYS A 66 -3.67 -11.41 -2.88
CA LYS A 66 -4.29 -11.80 -4.13
C LYS A 66 -3.88 -13.25 -4.42
N PRO A 67 -4.83 -14.16 -4.73
CA PRO A 67 -4.49 -15.53 -5.11
C PRO A 67 -3.51 -15.55 -6.28
N PRO A 68 -2.61 -16.55 -6.37
CA PRO A 68 -1.67 -16.67 -7.48
C PRO A 68 -2.43 -16.69 -8.82
N SER A 69 -2.03 -15.79 -9.70
CA SER A 69 -2.68 -15.57 -10.99
C SER A 69 -2.46 -16.77 -11.91
N THR A 70 -3.55 -17.35 -12.44
CA THR A 70 -3.48 -18.35 -13.54
C THR A 70 -3.50 -17.68 -14.91
N ALA A 71 -3.31 -16.36 -14.95
CA ALA A 71 -3.42 -15.55 -16.15
C ALA A 71 -2.25 -15.79 -17.11
N LYS A 72 -2.52 -15.63 -18.41
CA LYS A 72 -1.50 -15.75 -19.45
C LYS A 72 -0.61 -14.49 -19.43
N ASN A 73 0.61 -14.61 -19.92
CA ASN A 73 1.46 -13.45 -20.14
C ASN A 73 0.80 -12.49 -21.12
N ALA A 74 0.96 -11.19 -20.87
CA ALA A 74 0.48 -10.16 -21.77
C ALA A 74 1.15 -10.24 -23.14
N PRO A 75 0.45 -9.84 -24.22
CA PRO A 75 1.05 -9.66 -25.54
C PRO A 75 2.29 -8.74 -25.48
N GLN A 76 3.28 -8.99 -26.35
CA GLN A 76 4.56 -8.28 -26.33
C GLN A 76 4.39 -6.76 -26.55
N ASP A 77 3.47 -6.35 -27.42
CA ASP A 77 3.17 -4.94 -27.68
C ASP A 77 2.60 -4.23 -26.43
N VAL A 78 1.79 -4.93 -25.64
CA VAL A 78 1.31 -4.42 -24.35
C VAL A 78 2.47 -4.34 -23.36
N TYR A 79 3.28 -5.38 -23.29
CA TYR A 79 4.44 -5.43 -22.38
C TYR A 79 5.41 -4.27 -22.64
N ASP A 80 5.73 -3.99 -23.91
CA ASP A 80 6.71 -2.96 -24.29
C ASP A 80 6.25 -1.55 -23.87
N VAL A 81 4.94 -1.27 -23.91
CA VAL A 81 4.37 0.02 -23.48
C VAL A 81 4.18 0.07 -21.96
N ALA A 82 3.72 -1.02 -21.36
CA ALA A 82 3.39 -1.06 -19.94
C ALA A 82 4.64 -1.14 -19.04
N LYS A 83 5.71 -1.81 -19.47
CA LYS A 83 6.94 -1.93 -18.68
C LYS A 83 7.50 -0.57 -18.23
N PRO A 84 7.75 0.42 -19.11
CA PRO A 84 8.26 1.73 -18.67
C PRO A 84 7.24 2.47 -17.80
N PHE A 85 5.96 2.42 -18.13
CA PHE A 85 4.89 3.04 -17.35
C PHE A 85 4.83 2.51 -15.90
N ILE A 86 4.80 1.18 -15.73
CA ILE A 86 4.78 0.54 -14.41
C ILE A 86 6.09 0.79 -13.65
N SER A 87 7.22 0.84 -14.33
CA SER A 87 8.51 1.15 -13.69
C SER A 87 8.53 2.58 -13.13
N ASP A 88 8.04 3.55 -13.90
CA ASP A 88 7.91 4.93 -13.44
C ASP A 88 6.88 5.07 -12.32
N PHE A 89 5.76 4.37 -12.44
CA PHE A 89 4.75 4.32 -11.38
C PHE A 89 5.36 3.82 -10.07
N MET A 90 6.09 2.70 -10.08
CA MET A 90 6.70 2.12 -8.87
C MET A 90 7.74 3.05 -8.26
N ARG A 91 8.54 3.74 -9.08
CA ARG A 91 9.49 4.76 -8.61
C ARG A 91 8.75 5.89 -7.89
N ILE A 92 7.71 6.47 -8.49
CA ILE A 92 6.95 7.56 -7.88
C ILE A 92 6.20 7.06 -6.63
N TYR A 93 5.53 5.90 -6.70
CA TYR A 93 4.81 5.29 -5.60
C TYR A 93 5.70 5.06 -4.36
N LEU A 94 6.95 4.62 -4.56
CA LEU A 94 7.88 4.37 -3.45
C LEU A 94 8.54 5.64 -2.89
N THR A 95 8.74 6.66 -3.73
CA THR A 95 9.51 7.87 -3.35
C THR A 95 8.66 9.08 -2.99
N SER A 96 7.42 9.18 -3.48
CA SER A 96 6.56 10.32 -3.25
C SER A 96 5.95 10.31 -1.84
N SER A 97 5.70 11.50 -1.31
CA SER A 97 4.94 11.73 -0.08
C SER A 97 3.55 12.30 -0.34
N ASN A 98 3.17 12.53 -1.60
CA ASN A 98 1.92 13.18 -1.99
C ASN A 98 1.18 12.37 -3.07
N ALA A 99 -0.06 11.98 -2.77
CA ALA A 99 -0.91 11.26 -3.73
C ALA A 99 -1.13 12.03 -5.05
N ALA A 100 -1.01 13.37 -5.05
CA ALA A 100 -1.11 14.18 -6.26
C ALA A 100 -0.04 13.84 -7.31
N ASP A 101 1.13 13.33 -6.90
CA ASP A 101 2.21 12.96 -7.81
C ASP A 101 1.86 11.70 -8.64
N LEU A 102 0.88 10.91 -8.18
CA LEU A 102 0.37 9.73 -8.88
C LEU A 102 -0.89 10.02 -9.70
N ALA A 103 -1.48 11.22 -9.61
CA ALA A 103 -2.82 11.50 -10.13
C ALA A 103 -2.97 11.28 -11.64
N ASN A 104 -1.90 11.47 -12.42
CA ASN A 104 -1.91 11.25 -13.88
C ASN A 104 -1.64 9.79 -14.28
N MET A 105 -1.39 8.91 -13.32
CA MET A 105 -1.07 7.50 -13.56
C MET A 105 -2.14 6.56 -13.02
N VAL A 106 -3.11 7.09 -12.28
CA VAL A 106 -4.13 6.30 -11.56
C VAL A 106 -5.48 6.58 -12.18
N VAL A 107 -6.34 5.56 -12.24
CA VAL A 107 -7.69 5.69 -12.77
C VAL A 107 -8.46 6.82 -12.05
N PRO A 108 -9.31 7.59 -12.76
CA PRO A 108 -10.06 8.68 -12.15
C PRO A 108 -10.87 8.23 -10.92
N ASN A 109 -10.94 9.09 -9.91
CA ASN A 109 -11.62 8.85 -8.63
C ASN A 109 -11.04 7.72 -7.76
N THR A 110 -9.89 7.14 -8.14
CA THR A 110 -9.14 6.25 -7.26
C THR A 110 -8.03 7.01 -6.56
N THR A 111 -7.81 6.70 -5.28
CA THR A 111 -6.73 7.28 -4.49
C THR A 111 -5.76 6.18 -4.09
N ILE A 112 -4.54 6.24 -4.61
CA ILE A 112 -3.42 5.41 -4.17
C ILE A 112 -2.52 6.29 -3.31
N GLN A 113 -2.34 5.88 -2.05
CA GLN A 113 -1.41 6.56 -1.14
C GLN A 113 0.01 6.07 -1.42
N PRO A 114 0.97 6.97 -1.73
CA PRO A 114 2.35 6.55 -1.94
C PRO A 114 2.98 6.08 -0.61
N MET A 115 4.06 5.32 -0.68
CA MET A 115 4.78 4.79 0.49
C MET A 115 5.59 5.85 1.24
N GLY A 116 5.44 7.14 0.94
CA GLY A 116 5.96 8.21 1.78
C GLY A 116 7.50 8.30 1.85
N GLY A 117 8.23 7.64 0.96
CA GLY A 117 9.69 7.64 0.96
C GLY A 117 10.34 6.89 2.13
N PHE A 118 9.62 5.95 2.78
CA PHE A 118 10.20 5.12 3.85
C PHE A 118 11.39 4.27 3.40
N VAL A 119 11.50 4.01 2.10
CA VAL A 119 12.59 3.25 1.49
C VAL A 119 13.18 4.03 0.32
N GLN A 120 14.47 3.82 0.04
CA GLN A 120 15.11 4.36 -1.15
C GLN A 120 14.90 3.41 -2.32
N PHE A 121 14.13 3.82 -3.33
CA PHE A 121 14.03 3.09 -4.59
C PHE A 121 15.41 2.99 -5.26
N ARG A 122 15.83 1.77 -5.63
CA ARG A 122 17.06 1.56 -6.41
C ARG A 122 16.75 1.19 -7.84
N GLN A 123 16.02 0.10 -8.05
CA GLN A 123 15.66 -0.35 -9.39
C GLN A 123 14.51 -1.36 -9.37
N VAL A 124 13.81 -1.48 -10.49
CA VAL A 124 12.98 -2.65 -10.77
C VAL A 124 13.90 -3.81 -11.14
N ALA A 125 13.92 -4.86 -10.32
CA ALA A 125 14.74 -6.05 -10.52
C ALA A 125 14.08 -7.06 -11.47
N SER A 126 12.76 -7.21 -11.39
CA SER A 126 11.99 -8.01 -12.34
C SER A 126 10.59 -7.44 -12.53
N LEU A 127 10.02 -7.67 -13.71
CA LEU A 127 8.66 -7.24 -14.04
C LEU A 127 8.06 -8.25 -15.02
N ASN A 128 6.96 -8.87 -14.62
CA ASN A 128 6.13 -9.69 -15.49
C ASN A 128 4.74 -9.09 -15.58
N ILE A 129 4.10 -9.20 -16.74
CA ILE A 129 2.75 -8.68 -16.95
C ILE A 129 1.85 -9.81 -17.41
N HIS A 130 0.71 -9.94 -16.75
CA HIS A 130 -0.32 -10.92 -17.06
C HIS A 130 -1.57 -10.23 -17.61
N ASP A 131 -2.20 -10.87 -18.58
CA ASP A 131 -3.47 -10.45 -19.17
C ASP A 131 -4.64 -11.05 -18.38
N LEU A 132 -5.42 -10.18 -17.74
CA LEU A 132 -6.63 -10.55 -16.99
C LEU A 132 -7.89 -10.51 -17.87
N GLY A 133 -7.75 -10.08 -19.13
CA GLY A 133 -8.82 -9.94 -20.11
C GLY A 133 -9.48 -8.56 -20.14
N LYS A 134 -10.10 -8.23 -21.27
CA LYS A 134 -10.87 -6.98 -21.47
C LYS A 134 -10.07 -5.69 -21.20
N GLY A 135 -8.77 -5.69 -21.48
CA GLY A 135 -7.92 -4.53 -21.23
C GLY A 135 -7.45 -4.37 -19.79
N HIS A 136 -7.71 -5.35 -18.92
CA HIS A 136 -7.18 -5.42 -17.57
C HIS A 136 -5.91 -6.26 -17.53
N TYR A 137 -4.92 -5.78 -16.78
CA TYR A 137 -3.62 -6.42 -16.65
C TYR A 137 -3.14 -6.37 -15.21
N GLU A 138 -2.26 -7.30 -14.86
CA GLU A 138 -1.54 -7.33 -13.59
C GLU A 138 -0.05 -7.33 -13.86
N ALA A 139 0.69 -6.40 -13.28
CA ALA A 139 2.14 -6.44 -13.24
C ALA A 139 2.62 -7.03 -11.91
N VAL A 140 3.38 -8.12 -11.97
CA VAL A 140 4.16 -8.64 -10.85
C VAL A 140 5.52 -7.97 -10.91
N VAL A 141 5.81 -7.11 -9.94
CA VAL A 141 7.02 -6.29 -9.92
C VAL A 141 7.86 -6.64 -8.71
N ILE A 142 9.12 -7.01 -8.93
CA ILE A 142 10.11 -7.08 -7.85
C ILE A 142 10.96 -5.81 -7.93
N VAL A 143 10.96 -5.03 -6.87
CA VAL A 143 11.74 -3.81 -6.74
C VAL A 143 12.83 -4.04 -5.70
N ASN A 144 14.06 -3.69 -6.04
CA ASN A 144 15.12 -3.57 -5.06
C ASN A 144 15.02 -2.19 -4.41
N VAL A 145 14.77 -2.18 -3.11
CA VAL A 145 14.78 -0.98 -2.28
C VAL A 145 15.93 -1.05 -1.29
N GLN A 146 16.32 0.11 -0.77
CA GLN A 146 17.28 0.18 0.31
C GLN A 146 16.64 0.81 1.54
N ASP A 147 16.80 0.15 2.68
CA ASP A 147 16.48 0.75 3.97
C ASP A 147 17.49 1.89 4.25
N PRO A 148 17.03 3.15 4.38
CA PRO A 148 17.93 4.27 4.64
C PRO A 148 18.65 4.17 6.00
N ALA A 149 18.09 3.48 6.99
CA ALA A 149 18.68 3.35 8.32
C ALA A 149 19.81 2.33 8.34
N THR A 150 19.59 1.13 7.78
CA THR A 150 20.56 0.03 7.83
C THR A 150 21.43 -0.08 6.57
N GLN A 151 21.08 0.64 5.51
CA GLN A 151 21.68 0.50 4.18
C GLN A 151 21.48 -0.89 3.55
N THR A 152 20.61 -1.72 4.12
CA THR A 152 20.33 -3.07 3.61
C THR A 152 19.52 -3.00 2.33
N MET A 153 19.91 -3.81 1.34
CA MET A 153 19.15 -4.00 0.10
C MET A 153 18.09 -5.08 0.31
N LEU A 154 16.83 -4.74 0.05
CA LEU A 154 15.68 -5.62 0.22
C LEU A 154 14.92 -5.76 -1.11
N PRO A 155 14.70 -6.99 -1.61
CA PRO A 155 13.77 -7.21 -2.70
C PRO A 155 12.34 -7.20 -2.15
N GLU A 156 11.50 -6.31 -2.68
CA GLU A 156 10.08 -6.20 -2.35
C GLU A 156 9.24 -6.58 -3.57
N GLN A 157 8.19 -7.38 -3.37
CA GLN A 157 7.28 -7.77 -4.44
C GLN A 157 5.96 -6.99 -4.34
N PHE A 158 5.52 -6.49 -5.49
CA PHE A 158 4.25 -5.79 -5.65
C PHE A 158 3.44 -6.42 -6.77
N LEU A 159 2.12 -6.40 -6.61
CA LEU A 159 1.17 -6.65 -7.68
C LEU A 159 0.49 -5.33 -8.04
N VAL A 160 0.54 -4.92 -9.30
CA VAL A 160 -0.04 -3.67 -9.78
C VAL A 160 -1.11 -4.00 -10.81
N ASP A 161 -2.37 -3.78 -10.46
CA ASP A 161 -3.49 -3.91 -11.39
C ASP A 161 -3.62 -2.62 -12.19
N PHE A 162 -3.67 -2.73 -13.51
CA PHE A 162 -3.78 -1.58 -14.41
C PHE A 162 -4.66 -1.87 -15.62
N LEU A 163 -5.14 -0.80 -16.24
CA LEU A 163 -6.01 -0.80 -17.40
C LEU A 163 -5.23 -0.31 -18.62
N LYS A 164 -5.59 -0.82 -19.80
CA LYS A 164 -5.26 -0.21 -21.10
C LYS A 164 -6.55 0.11 -21.83
N ASP A 165 -6.77 1.37 -22.15
CA ASP A 165 -7.94 1.79 -22.94
C ASP A 165 -7.76 1.53 -24.44
N ASP A 166 -8.81 1.76 -25.22
CA ASP A 166 -8.81 1.58 -26.69
C ASP A 166 -7.83 2.51 -27.42
N LYS A 167 -7.36 3.58 -26.76
CA LYS A 167 -6.37 4.54 -27.28
C LYS A 167 -4.94 4.18 -26.85
N GLY A 168 -4.76 3.12 -26.06
CA GLY A 168 -3.48 2.69 -25.53
C GLY A 168 -3.01 3.47 -24.30
N HIS A 169 -3.88 4.28 -23.67
CA HIS A 169 -3.60 4.92 -22.40
C HIS A 169 -3.59 3.89 -21.27
N LEU A 170 -2.64 4.04 -20.35
CA LEU A 170 -2.45 3.14 -19.21
C LEU A 170 -2.78 3.86 -17.91
N GLU A 171 -3.54 3.19 -17.04
CA GLU A 171 -3.94 3.74 -15.74
C GLU A 171 -3.90 2.64 -14.68
N VAL A 172 -3.26 2.91 -13.55
CA VAL A 172 -3.19 2.00 -12.40
C VAL A 172 -4.51 2.06 -11.64
N GLU A 173 -5.07 0.88 -11.34
CA GLU A 173 -6.26 0.74 -10.53
C GLU A 173 -5.90 0.45 -9.07
N LYS A 174 -4.97 -0.48 -8.82
CA LYS A 174 -4.63 -0.95 -7.47
C LYS A 174 -3.18 -1.38 -7.36
N VAL A 175 -2.63 -1.25 -6.15
CA VAL A 175 -1.32 -1.82 -5.77
C VAL A 175 -1.53 -2.70 -4.56
N TRP A 176 -0.96 -3.90 -4.62
CA TRP A 176 -0.93 -4.86 -3.52
C TRP A 176 0.53 -5.13 -3.15
N GLN A 177 0.86 -5.03 -1.87
CA GLN A 177 2.15 -5.52 -1.36
C GLN A 177 2.00 -7.02 -1.07
N HIS A 178 2.89 -7.83 -1.64
CA HIS A 178 2.89 -9.29 -1.47
C HIS A 178 3.99 -9.72 -0.50
#